data_AF-A0A814LHE8-F1
#
_entry.id   AF-A0A814LHE8-F1
#
_cell.length_a   1.000
_cell.length_b   1.000
_cell.length_c   1.000
_cell.angle_alpha   90.00
_cell.angle_beta   90.00
_cell.angle_gamma   90.00
#
_symmetry.space_group_name_H-M   'P 1'
#
loop_
_entity.id
_entity.type
_entity.pdbx_description
1 polymer ?
#
loop_
_entity_poly.entity_id
_entity_poly.type
_entity_poly.pdbx_seq_one_letter_code
_entity_poly.pdbx_strand_id
1 'polypeptide(L)'
;MFLRDELHSCSSVCQNGGECTGPTTCTCATGWGGDTCTTAICTNGCQNNGTCTAPDNCTCATGWTNSTCDTGICTNACQNGGNCTAPDTCSCVAGWSGATRRRQQLQQPQQQQIQKQLQRRRRQLQQPQQQRIQKQLQPQQQQRRRQQAQQRRRRRPQPQPQQQRQPQPQRRRQLPQQRQQKPQQRRQHQQQIVSEMSDYL
;
A
#
# COMPACT_ATOMS: atom_id res chain seq x y z
N MET A 1 -42.61 -21.03 -71.56
CA MET A 1 -42.51 -21.17 -70.10
C MET A 1 -41.20 -21.90 -69.81
N PHE A 2 -40.13 -21.34 -69.26
CA PHE A 2 -39.82 -20.05 -68.66
C PHE A 2 -38.35 -19.74 -69.00
N LEU A 3 -38.02 -18.47 -69.25
CA LEU A 3 -36.66 -18.00 -69.57
C LEU A 3 -35.72 -18.26 -68.37
N ARG A 4 -34.54 -18.82 -68.65
CA ARG A 4 -33.45 -19.04 -67.68
C ARG A 4 -32.66 -17.75 -67.44
N ASP A 5 -33.33 -16.68 -67.04
CA ASP A 5 -32.69 -15.46 -66.57
C ASP A 5 -33.22 -15.11 -65.17
N GLU A 6 -32.75 -15.84 -64.17
CA GLU A 6 -32.62 -15.29 -62.83
C GLU A 6 -31.12 -15.08 -62.60
N LEU A 7 -30.59 -14.13 -63.36
CA LEU A 7 -29.47 -13.31 -62.91
C LEU A 7 -29.81 -12.93 -61.48
N HIS A 8 -29.21 -13.61 -60.52
CA HIS A 8 -29.21 -13.20 -59.12
C HIS A 8 -28.47 -11.87 -59.06
N SER A 9 -29.15 -10.83 -59.50
CA SER A 9 -28.75 -9.45 -59.39
C SER A 9 -28.82 -9.14 -57.90
N CYS A 10 -27.66 -8.98 -57.29
CA CYS A 10 -27.62 -8.48 -55.93
C CYS A 10 -28.22 -7.07 -55.96
N SER A 11 -29.42 -6.92 -55.41
CA SER A 11 -30.07 -5.62 -55.27
C SER A 11 -29.26 -4.71 -54.33
N SER A 12 -28.51 -5.30 -53.40
CA SER A 12 -27.55 -4.63 -52.52
C SER A 12 -26.12 -4.82 -53.02
N VAL A 13 -25.33 -3.75 -53.01
CA VAL A 13 -23.90 -3.84 -53.34
C VAL A 13 -23.15 -4.32 -52.09
N CYS A 14 -22.62 -5.54 -52.12
CA CYS A 14 -21.72 -6.04 -51.09
C CYS A 14 -20.35 -5.36 -51.21
N GLN A 15 -19.88 -4.75 -50.12
CA GLN A 15 -18.60 -4.03 -50.08
C GLN A 15 -17.52 -4.84 -49.35
N ASN A 16 -16.28 -4.32 -49.38
CA ASN A 16 -15.15 -4.83 -48.59
C ASN A 16 -14.85 -6.34 -48.76
N GLY A 17 -15.04 -6.85 -49.98
CA GLY A 17 -14.83 -8.26 -50.30
C GLY A 17 -15.97 -9.18 -49.86
N GLY A 18 -17.14 -8.64 -49.53
CA GLY A 18 -18.35 -9.43 -49.32
C GLY A 18 -18.85 -10.09 -50.60
N GLU A 19 -19.32 -11.34 -50.49
CA GLU A 19 -19.86 -12.11 -51.59
C GLU A 19 -21.39 -12.08 -51.59
N CYS A 20 -21.98 -11.88 -52.76
CA CYS A 20 -23.42 -11.94 -52.91
C CYS A 20 -23.88 -13.40 -52.90
N THR A 21 -24.64 -13.79 -51.89
CA THR A 21 -25.15 -15.17 -51.73
C THR A 21 -26.67 -15.26 -51.89
N GLY A 22 -27.35 -14.13 -52.11
CA GLY A 22 -28.78 -14.07 -52.38
C GLY A 22 -29.20 -12.68 -52.88
N PRO A 23 -30.47 -12.48 -53.29
CA PRO A 23 -30.92 -11.24 -53.93
C PRO A 23 -30.67 -9.95 -53.12
N THR A 24 -30.67 -10.05 -51.79
CA THR A 24 -30.41 -8.94 -50.86
C THR A 24 -29.40 -9.32 -49.78
N THR A 25 -28.70 -10.45 -49.93
CA THR A 25 -27.90 -11.05 -48.85
C THR A 25 -26.43 -11.07 -49.23
N CYS A 26 -25.62 -10.43 -48.39
CA CYS A 26 -24.17 -10.45 -48.47
C CYS A 26 -23.58 -11.35 -47.40
N THR A 27 -22.65 -12.22 -47.80
CA THR A 27 -21.75 -12.92 -46.88
C THR A 27 -20.47 -12.09 -46.74
N CYS A 28 -20.19 -11.59 -45.54
CA CYS A 28 -19.09 -10.65 -45.32
C CYS A 28 -17.74 -11.34 -45.11
N ALA A 29 -16.68 -10.68 -45.59
CA ALA A 29 -15.31 -11.06 -45.29
C ALA A 29 -15.02 -10.91 -43.78
N THR A 30 -13.96 -11.58 -43.33
CA THR A 30 -13.58 -11.57 -41.90
C THR A 30 -13.35 -10.13 -41.41
N GLY A 31 -13.97 -9.79 -40.27
CA GLY A 31 -13.86 -8.46 -39.67
C GLY A 31 -14.84 -7.41 -40.24
N TRP A 32 -15.75 -7.79 -41.12
CA TRP A 32 -16.83 -6.94 -41.64
C TRP A 32 -18.20 -7.52 -41.32
N GLY A 33 -19.19 -6.64 -41.20
CA GLY A 33 -20.58 -6.99 -40.92
C GLY A 33 -21.58 -5.97 -41.46
N GLY A 34 -22.84 -6.18 -41.10
CA GLY A 34 -23.98 -5.45 -41.64
C GLY A 34 -24.44 -5.99 -43.00
N ASP A 35 -25.64 -5.60 -43.42
CA ASP A 35 -26.33 -6.16 -44.60
C ASP A 35 -25.56 -5.97 -45.92
N THR A 36 -24.67 -4.97 -45.97
CA THR A 36 -23.84 -4.63 -47.13
C THR A 36 -22.34 -4.80 -46.89
N CYS A 37 -21.94 -5.41 -45.77
CA CYS A 37 -20.54 -5.58 -45.36
C CYS A 37 -19.76 -4.27 -45.23
N THR A 38 -20.45 -3.20 -44.83
CA THR A 38 -19.90 -1.85 -44.65
C THR A 38 -19.54 -1.53 -43.20
N THR A 39 -20.00 -2.33 -42.24
CA THR A 39 -19.67 -2.12 -40.82
C THR A 39 -18.39 -2.85 -40.49
N ALA A 40 -17.35 -2.12 -40.12
CA ALA A 40 -16.11 -2.70 -39.61
C ALA A 40 -16.32 -3.29 -38.21
N ILE A 41 -15.68 -4.42 -37.94
CA ILE A 41 -15.71 -5.10 -36.64
C ILE A 41 -14.33 -4.97 -36.00
N CYS A 42 -14.29 -4.43 -34.79
CA CYS A 42 -13.09 -4.33 -33.96
C CYS A 42 -13.27 -5.24 -32.74
N THR A 43 -12.50 -6.32 -32.66
CA THR A 43 -12.66 -7.40 -31.67
C THR A 43 -12.49 -6.90 -30.23
N ASN A 44 -11.51 -6.02 -30.01
CA ASN A 44 -11.25 -5.43 -28.69
C ASN A 44 -11.99 -4.10 -28.46
N GLY A 45 -12.78 -3.66 -29.43
CA GLY A 45 -13.37 -2.33 -29.45
C GLY A 45 -12.34 -1.19 -29.58
N CYS A 46 -12.85 0.01 -29.80
CA CYS A 46 -12.05 1.23 -29.83
C CYS A 46 -12.20 1.98 -28.51
N GLN A 47 -11.09 2.32 -27.85
CA GLN A 47 -11.11 3.05 -26.59
C GLN A 47 -11.16 4.57 -26.82
N ASN A 48 -11.38 5.31 -25.74
CA ASN A 48 -11.25 6.77 -25.69
C ASN A 48 -11.96 7.52 -26.83
N ASN A 49 -13.18 7.09 -27.14
CA ASN A 49 -14.02 7.69 -28.18
C ASN A 49 -13.47 7.54 -29.60
N GLY A 50 -12.68 6.49 -29.85
CA GLY A 50 -12.29 6.05 -31.19
C GLY A 50 -13.43 5.35 -31.94
N THR A 51 -13.36 5.37 -33.26
CA THR A 51 -14.36 4.76 -34.15
C THR A 51 -13.72 3.63 -34.94
N CYS A 52 -14.38 2.47 -35.00
CA CYS A 52 -13.94 1.35 -35.82
C CYS A 52 -14.18 1.66 -37.29
N THR A 53 -13.13 1.85 -38.08
CA THR A 53 -13.23 2.25 -39.49
C THR A 53 -12.75 1.16 -40.45
N ALA A 54 -11.96 0.21 -39.96
CA ALA A 54 -11.62 -1.03 -40.65
C ALA A 54 -11.46 -2.17 -39.64
N PRO A 55 -11.41 -3.44 -40.07
CA PRO A 55 -11.23 -4.59 -39.19
C PRO A 55 -10.06 -4.38 -38.22
N ASP A 56 -10.35 -4.43 -36.92
CA ASP A 56 -9.38 -4.20 -35.83
C ASP A 56 -8.56 -2.90 -35.96
N ASN A 57 -9.06 -1.90 -36.69
CA ASN A 57 -8.43 -0.61 -36.88
C ASN A 57 -9.37 0.53 -36.44
N CYS A 58 -8.94 1.24 -35.41
CA CYS A 58 -9.66 2.38 -34.88
C CYS A 58 -9.08 3.71 -35.40
N THR A 59 -9.97 4.59 -35.86
CA THR A 59 -9.68 6.00 -36.01
C THR A 59 -9.84 6.68 -34.66
N CYS A 60 -8.74 7.21 -34.13
CA CYS A 60 -8.70 7.75 -32.77
C CYS A 60 -9.13 9.20 -32.66
N ALA A 61 -9.71 9.54 -31.52
CA ALA A 61 -9.96 10.93 -31.14
C ALA A 61 -8.64 11.69 -30.95
N THR A 62 -8.71 13.03 -31.03
CA THR A 62 -7.54 13.90 -30.86
C THR A 62 -6.78 13.61 -29.58
N GLY A 63 -5.46 13.40 -29.71
CA GLY A 63 -4.57 13.10 -28.58
C GLY A 63 -4.46 11.62 -28.22
N TRP A 64 -5.04 10.71 -29.01
CA TRP A 64 -4.91 9.26 -28.85
C TRP A 64 -4.31 8.59 -30.08
N THR A 65 -3.67 7.45 -29.91
CA THR A 65 -2.99 6.69 -30.97
C THR A 65 -3.06 5.18 -30.74
N ASN A 66 -2.41 4.42 -31.64
CA ASN A 66 -2.49 2.96 -31.81
C ASN A 66 -3.83 2.45 -32.36
N SER A 67 -3.86 1.19 -32.79
CA SER A 67 -5.03 0.56 -33.41
C SER A 67 -6.24 0.43 -32.49
N THR A 68 -6.05 0.55 -31.18
CA THR A 68 -7.09 0.47 -30.14
C THR A 68 -7.42 1.82 -29.51
N CYS A 69 -6.70 2.90 -29.86
CA CYS A 69 -6.83 4.22 -29.26
C CYS A 69 -6.62 4.27 -27.74
N ASP A 70 -5.80 3.37 -27.20
CA ASP A 70 -5.52 3.25 -25.76
C ASP A 70 -4.29 4.05 -25.30
N THR A 71 -3.52 4.58 -26.25
CA THR A 71 -2.25 5.25 -25.97
C THR A 71 -2.39 6.74 -26.17
N GLY A 72 -2.09 7.52 -25.12
CA GLY A 72 -2.12 8.96 -25.19
C GLY A 72 -0.95 9.54 -25.99
N ILE A 73 -1.18 10.65 -26.67
CA ILE A 73 -0.14 11.45 -27.33
C ILE A 73 0.24 12.58 -26.37
N CYS A 74 1.53 12.71 -26.08
CA CYS A 74 2.06 13.87 -25.36
C CYS A 74 2.80 14.78 -26.34
N THR A 75 2.53 16.08 -26.25
CA THR A 75 3.25 17.13 -26.99
C THR A 75 4.73 17.13 -26.63
N ASN A 76 5.04 16.89 -25.35
CA ASN A 76 6.40 16.72 -24.87
C ASN A 76 6.62 15.27 -24.44
N ALA A 77 7.76 14.69 -24.83
CA ALA A 77 8.13 13.35 -24.39
C ALA A 77 8.15 13.26 -22.86
N CYS A 78 7.54 12.20 -22.33
CA CYS A 78 7.58 11.89 -20.92
C CYS A 78 9.02 11.66 -20.46
N GLN A 79 9.48 12.43 -19.48
CA GLN A 79 10.86 12.36 -19.00
C GLN A 79 11.06 11.20 -18.02
N ASN A 80 12.31 10.78 -17.83
CA ASN A 80 12.72 9.70 -16.93
C ASN A 80 12.08 8.34 -17.25
N GLY A 81 11.76 8.06 -18.52
CA GLY A 81 11.20 6.78 -18.95
C GLY A 81 9.72 6.57 -18.58
N GLY A 82 8.96 7.65 -18.36
CA GLY A 82 7.51 7.57 -18.25
C GLY A 82 6.84 7.30 -19.60
N ASN A 83 5.63 6.73 -19.58
CA ASN A 83 4.82 6.50 -20.77
C ASN A 83 3.62 7.47 -20.81
N CYS A 84 3.23 7.90 -22.00
CA CYS A 84 2.00 8.67 -22.20
C CYS A 84 0.79 7.74 -22.04
N THR A 85 -0.01 7.97 -20.99
CA THR A 85 -1.21 7.17 -20.70
C THR A 85 -2.50 7.87 -21.10
N ALA A 86 -2.44 9.17 -21.35
CA ALA A 86 -3.53 10.00 -21.86
C ALA A 86 -2.94 11.26 -22.52
N PRO A 87 -3.74 12.06 -23.27
CA PRO A 87 -3.28 13.31 -23.87
C PRO A 87 -2.53 14.18 -22.85
N ASP A 88 -1.28 14.52 -23.18
CA ASP A 88 -0.34 15.28 -22.33
C ASP A 88 -0.19 14.78 -20.88
N THR A 89 -0.51 13.50 -20.64
CA THR A 89 -0.53 12.88 -19.32
C THR A 89 0.46 11.72 -19.28
N CYS A 90 1.53 11.90 -18.50
CA CYS A 90 2.57 10.91 -18.31
C CYS A 90 2.33 10.05 -17.07
N SER A 91 2.41 8.73 -17.23
CA SER A 91 2.69 7.83 -16.12
C SER A 91 4.08 8.12 -15.56
N CYS A 92 4.14 8.17 -14.23
CA CYS A 92 5.38 8.41 -13.52
C CYS A 92 5.95 7.09 -13.02
N VAL A 93 7.25 6.87 -13.20
CA VAL A 93 7.97 5.78 -12.52
C VAL A 93 7.86 5.97 -11.00
N ALA A 94 7.84 4.89 -10.23
CA ALA A 94 7.70 4.94 -8.76
C ALA A 94 8.60 6.02 -8.12
N GLY A 95 8.00 6.97 -7.38
CA GLY A 95 8.69 8.11 -6.75
C GLY A 95 8.62 9.45 -7.49
N TRP A 96 7.84 9.54 -8.58
CA TRP A 96 7.56 10.78 -9.32
C TRP A 96 6.04 11.04 -9.39
N SER A 97 5.60 12.31 -9.38
CA SER A 97 4.19 12.66 -9.63
C SER A 97 4.02 14.05 -10.25
N GLY A 98 2.98 14.18 -11.09
CA GLY A 98 2.44 15.45 -11.60
C GLY A 98 2.87 15.82 -13.04
N ALA A 99 2.01 16.57 -13.75
CA ALA A 99 2.30 17.18 -15.06
C ALA A 99 3.51 18.14 -15.02
N THR A 100 3.77 18.71 -13.83
CA THR A 100 5.00 19.42 -13.49
C THR A 100 5.76 18.55 -12.49
N ARG A 101 6.73 17.79 -13.00
CA ARG A 101 7.60 16.89 -12.26
C ARG A 101 8.10 17.52 -10.95
N ARG A 102 7.43 17.22 -9.84
CA ARG A 102 8.02 17.34 -8.51
C ARG A 102 8.46 15.95 -8.11
N ARG A 103 9.77 15.79 -7.96
CA ARG A 103 10.39 14.59 -7.39
C ARG A 103 9.73 14.37 -6.03
N GLN A 104 8.98 13.28 -5.82
CA GLN A 104 8.44 12.97 -4.49
C GLN A 104 9.58 12.74 -3.47
N GLN A 105 10.81 12.51 -3.94
CA GLN A 105 12.01 12.43 -3.12
C GLN A 105 12.59 13.78 -2.65
N LEU A 106 12.13 14.95 -3.13
CA LEU A 106 12.62 16.23 -2.58
C LEU A 106 11.90 16.64 -1.29
N GLN A 107 10.73 16.06 -1.00
CA GLN A 107 10.04 16.34 0.27
C GLN A 107 10.58 15.52 1.44
N GLN A 108 11.05 14.28 1.21
CA GLN A 108 11.43 13.41 2.33
C GLN A 108 12.68 13.88 3.11
N PRO A 109 13.80 14.30 2.47
CA PRO A 109 14.98 14.75 3.20
C PRO A 109 14.73 16.08 3.94
N GLN A 110 14.04 17.04 3.32
CA GLN A 110 13.72 18.32 3.94
C GLN A 110 12.68 18.18 5.06
N GLN A 111 11.63 17.36 4.89
CA GLN A 111 10.66 17.10 5.97
C GLN A 111 11.32 16.38 7.15
N GLN A 112 12.25 15.45 6.92
CA GLN A 112 13.00 14.83 8.02
C GLN A 112 13.91 15.84 8.73
N GLN A 113 14.54 16.77 8.01
CA GLN A 113 15.32 17.85 8.63
C GLN A 113 14.44 18.79 9.44
N ILE A 114 13.27 19.20 8.92
CA ILE A 114 12.28 20.02 9.63
C ILE A 114 11.77 19.30 10.87
N GLN A 115 11.41 18.01 10.77
CA GLN A 115 10.98 17.22 11.93
C GLN A 115 12.10 17.06 12.96
N LYS A 116 13.35 16.81 12.53
CA LYS A 116 14.51 16.78 13.43
C LYS A 116 14.72 18.13 14.12
N GLN A 117 14.57 19.24 13.39
CA GLN A 117 14.69 20.59 13.92
C GLN A 117 13.56 20.92 14.92
N LEU A 118 12.31 20.57 14.61
CA LEU A 118 11.16 20.71 15.49
C LEU A 118 11.31 19.87 16.76
N GLN A 119 11.79 18.62 16.65
CA GLN A 119 12.07 17.78 17.80
C GLN A 119 13.21 18.34 18.67
N ARG A 120 14.27 18.90 18.06
CA ARG A 120 15.34 19.60 18.80
C ARG A 120 14.78 20.82 19.53
N ARG A 121 13.97 21.64 18.87
CA ARG A 121 13.34 22.83 19.46
C ARG A 121 12.37 22.47 20.59
N ARG A 122 11.56 21.42 20.42
CA ARG A 122 10.67 20.88 21.46
C ARG A 122 11.46 20.38 22.68
N ARG A 123 12.58 19.66 22.47
CA ARG A 123 13.46 19.24 23.57
C ARG A 123 14.09 20.44 24.28
N GLN A 124 14.53 21.47 23.55
CA GLN A 124 15.08 22.69 24.12
C GLN A 124 14.03 23.48 24.93
N LEU A 125 12.76 23.48 24.54
CA LEU A 125 11.67 24.11 25.30
C LEU A 125 11.24 23.26 26.52
N GLN A 126 11.26 21.93 26.40
CA GLN A 126 10.84 21.02 27.47
C GLN A 126 11.93 20.78 28.55
N GLN A 127 13.22 20.83 28.21
CA GLN A 127 14.31 20.58 29.17
C GLN A 127 14.34 21.57 30.35
N PRO A 128 14.25 22.90 30.16
CA PRO A 128 14.22 23.85 31.26
C PRO A 128 13.02 23.66 32.20
N GLN A 129 11.85 23.31 31.64
CA GLN A 129 10.64 23.03 32.42
C GLN A 129 10.80 21.74 33.24
N GLN A 130 11.31 20.66 32.64
CA GLN A 130 11.56 19.41 33.36
C GLN A 130 12.62 19.58 34.47
N GLN A 131 13.68 20.36 34.23
CA GLN A 131 14.68 20.66 35.25
C GLN A 131 14.09 21.46 36.42
N ARG A 132 13.21 22.44 36.15
CA ARG A 132 12.51 23.19 37.22
C ARG A 132 11.62 22.29 38.06
N ILE A 133 10.83 21.43 37.42
CA ILE A 133 9.96 20.46 38.11
C ILE A 133 10.80 19.46 38.93
N GLN A 134 11.90 18.95 38.38
CA GLN A 134 12.80 18.06 39.12
C GLN A 134 13.45 18.75 40.32
N LYS A 135 13.92 20.00 40.17
CA LYS A 135 14.48 20.78 41.29
C LYS A 135 13.45 21.02 42.40
N GLN A 136 12.17 21.15 42.07
CA GLN A 136 11.09 21.28 43.06
C GLN A 136 10.70 19.95 43.71
N LEU A 137 10.71 18.84 42.96
CA LEU A 137 10.34 17.51 43.46
C LEU A 137 11.46 16.83 44.27
N GLN A 138 12.73 17.10 43.96
CA GLN A 138 13.88 16.47 44.63
C GLN A 138 13.88 16.66 46.16
N PRO A 139 13.68 17.89 46.70
CA PRO A 139 13.58 18.10 48.14
C PRO A 139 12.41 17.32 48.77
N GLN A 140 11.25 17.31 48.12
CA GLN A 140 10.07 16.58 48.60
C GLN A 140 10.31 15.07 48.65
N GLN A 141 10.97 14.51 47.63
CA GLN A 141 11.33 13.09 47.60
C GLN A 141 12.37 12.75 48.67
N GLN A 142 13.37 13.61 48.88
CA GLN A 142 14.38 13.42 49.93
C GLN A 142 13.74 13.46 51.33
N GLN A 143 12.79 14.37 51.55
CA GLN A 143 12.05 14.46 52.79
C GLN A 143 11.20 13.21 53.05
N ARG A 144 10.46 12.72 52.03
CA ARG A 144 9.71 11.46 52.13
C ARG A 144 10.63 10.26 52.44
N ARG A 145 11.80 10.17 51.82
CA ARG A 145 12.79 9.12 52.13
C ARG A 145 13.31 9.20 53.56
N ARG A 146 13.59 10.41 54.07
CA ARG A 146 14.00 10.63 55.47
C ARG A 146 12.88 10.22 56.44
N GLN A 147 11.63 10.60 56.16
CA GLN A 147 10.47 10.20 56.97
C GLN A 147 10.28 8.68 56.97
N GLN A 148 10.36 8.02 55.81
CA GLN A 148 10.27 6.56 55.71
C GLN A 148 11.41 5.87 56.47
N ALA A 149 12.64 6.39 56.42
CA ALA A 149 13.76 5.86 57.17
C ALA A 149 13.56 6.01 58.70
N GLN A 150 13.03 7.15 59.15
CA GLN A 150 12.69 7.37 60.56
C GLN A 150 11.58 6.42 61.03
N GLN A 151 10.53 6.22 60.22
CA GLN A 151 9.46 5.26 60.52
C GLN A 151 9.99 3.82 60.61
N ARG A 152 10.89 3.42 59.69
CA ARG A 152 11.56 2.10 59.75
C ARG A 152 12.39 1.92 61.00
N ARG A 153 13.08 2.97 61.47
CA ARG A 153 13.83 2.94 62.74
C ARG A 153 12.91 2.78 63.94
N ARG A 154 11.76 3.47 63.97
CA ARG A 154 10.76 3.34 65.05
C ARG A 154 10.09 1.97 65.09
N ARG A 155 9.86 1.35 63.94
CA ARG A 155 9.31 -0.01 63.83
C ARG A 155 10.38 -1.11 63.97
N ARG A 156 11.65 -0.75 64.23
CA ARG A 156 12.71 -1.73 64.42
C ARG A 156 12.47 -2.44 65.76
N PRO A 157 12.25 -3.77 65.77
CA PRO A 157 12.08 -4.51 67.01
C PRO A 157 13.31 -4.33 67.89
N GLN A 158 13.11 -4.17 69.20
CA GLN A 158 14.23 -4.19 70.14
C GLN A 158 14.95 -5.55 70.04
N PRO A 159 16.29 -5.60 70.08
CA PRO A 159 17.00 -6.86 70.15
C PRO A 159 16.58 -7.57 71.45
N GLN A 160 15.88 -8.69 71.33
CA GLN A 160 15.60 -9.54 72.47
C GLN A 160 16.93 -10.05 73.06
N PRO A 161 17.08 -10.12 74.38
CA PRO A 161 18.27 -10.71 75.00
C PRO A 161 18.43 -12.15 74.50
N GLN A 162 19.67 -12.55 74.22
CA GLN A 162 20.00 -13.90 73.77
C GLN A 162 19.61 -14.91 74.84
N GLN A 163 18.39 -15.46 74.77
CA GLN A 163 18.12 -16.74 75.41
C GLN A 163 18.85 -17.81 74.59
N GLN A 164 19.58 -18.67 75.31
CA GLN A 164 20.34 -19.79 74.76
C GLN A 164 19.49 -20.51 73.71
N ARG A 165 19.96 -20.54 72.47
CA ARG A 165 19.34 -21.34 71.41
C ARG A 165 19.47 -22.81 71.81
N GLN A 166 18.38 -23.42 72.27
CA GLN A 166 18.25 -24.86 72.11
C GLN A 166 18.23 -25.18 70.61
N PRO A 167 18.94 -26.22 70.14
CA PRO A 167 19.01 -26.55 68.73
C PRO A 167 17.63 -26.93 68.22
N GLN A 168 17.02 -26.08 67.38
CA GLN A 168 15.82 -26.49 66.65
C GLN A 168 16.20 -27.57 65.62
N PRO A 169 15.40 -28.64 65.48
CA PRO A 169 15.65 -29.65 64.47
C PRO A 169 15.55 -29.03 63.07
N GLN A 170 16.53 -29.35 62.23
CA GLN A 170 16.65 -28.85 60.87
C GLN A 170 15.41 -29.24 60.03
N ARG A 171 14.41 -28.36 59.94
CA ARG A 171 13.45 -28.44 58.85
C ARG A 171 14.16 -27.99 57.58
N ARG A 172 14.48 -28.96 56.71
CA ARG A 172 14.92 -28.74 55.32
C ARG A 172 14.07 -27.62 54.71
N ARG A 173 14.71 -26.49 54.38
CA ARG A 173 14.09 -25.46 53.53
C ARG A 173 13.84 -26.08 52.17
N GLN A 174 12.59 -26.41 51.86
CA GLN A 174 12.19 -26.58 50.47
C GLN A 174 12.32 -25.20 49.80
N LEU A 175 13.22 -25.06 48.83
CA LEU A 175 13.29 -23.86 48.00
C LEU A 175 11.95 -23.70 47.27
N PRO A 176 11.36 -22.50 47.22
CA PRO A 176 10.17 -22.27 46.41
C PRO A 176 10.54 -22.48 44.93
N GLN A 177 9.97 -23.51 44.30
CA GLN A 177 10.14 -23.86 42.89
C GLN A 177 9.68 -22.75 41.91
N GLN A 178 9.09 -21.66 42.41
CA GLN A 178 8.52 -20.59 41.60
C GLN A 178 9.54 -19.66 40.92
N ARG A 179 10.84 -19.75 41.23
CA ARG A 179 11.87 -18.94 40.53
C ARG A 179 12.35 -19.51 39.20
N GLN A 180 12.08 -20.78 38.90
CA GLN A 180 12.52 -21.41 37.64
C GLN A 180 11.46 -21.43 36.53
N GLN A 181 10.20 -21.08 36.82
CA GLN A 181 9.11 -21.13 35.83
C GLN A 181 9.03 -19.89 34.93
N LYS A 182 9.50 -18.71 35.38
CA LYS A 182 9.45 -17.46 34.60
C LYS A 182 10.22 -17.51 33.27
N PRO A 183 11.42 -18.13 33.19
CA PRO A 183 12.14 -18.30 31.92
C PRO A 183 11.46 -19.30 30.96
N GLN A 184 10.86 -20.37 31.48
CA GLN A 184 10.16 -21.39 30.67
C GLN A 184 8.85 -20.85 30.08
N GLN A 185 8.06 -20.11 30.85
CA GLN A 185 6.84 -19.46 30.35
C GLN A 185 7.14 -18.42 29.26
N ARG A 186 8.27 -17.69 29.37
CA ARG A 186 8.74 -16.80 28.29
C ARG A 186 9.10 -17.56 27.01
N ARG A 187 9.76 -18.73 27.12
CA ARG A 187 10.09 -19.55 25.94
C ARG A 187 8.85 -20.15 25.29
N GLN A 188 7.88 -20.64 26.08
CA GLN A 188 6.63 -21.17 25.56
C GLN A 188 5.80 -20.08 24.86
N HIS A 189 5.67 -18.90 25.46
CA HIS A 189 4.97 -17.78 24.83
C HIS A 189 5.67 -17.33 23.54
N GLN A 190 7.00 -17.33 23.50
CA GLN A 190 7.76 -16.98 22.31
C GLN A 190 7.65 -18.04 21.20
N GLN A 191 7.50 -19.32 21.54
CA GLN A 191 7.23 -20.39 20.57
C GLN A 191 5.79 -20.33 20.02
N GLN A 192 4.81 -19.98 20.85
CA GLN A 192 3.41 -19.79 20.42
C GLN A 192 3.27 -18.64 19.40
N ILE A 193 4.01 -17.55 19.59
CA ILE A 193 4.03 -16.43 18.63
C ILE A 193 4.64 -16.86 17.28
N VAL A 194 5.64 -17.73 17.29
CA VAL A 194 6.29 -18.21 16.06
C VAL A 194 5.38 -19.18 15.30
N SER A 195 4.61 -20.03 15.99
CA SER A 195 3.62 -20.90 15.33
C SER A 195 2.46 -20.11 14.73
N GLU A 196 1.91 -19.13 15.47
CA GLU A 196 0.82 -18.29 14.96
C GLU A 196 1.24 -17.45 13.73
N MET A 197 2.50 -17.05 13.63
CA MET A 197 3.02 -16.35 12.45
C MET A 197 3.31 -17.27 11.25
N SER A 198 3.37 -18.60 11.44
CA SER A 198 3.61 -19.56 10.35
C SER A 198 2.32 -20.01 9.65
N ASP A 199 1.15 -19.76 10.25
CA ASP A 199 -0.17 -20.04 9.64
C ASP A 199 -0.64 -18.90 8.70
N TYR A 200 0.15 -17.81 8.60
CA TYR A 200 -0.12 -16.64 7.75
C TYR A 200 0.86 -16.48 6.56
N LEU A 201 1.73 -17.46 6.33
CA LEU A 201 2.63 -17.59 5.17
C LEU A 201 2.31 -18.88 4.40
#